data_AF-T2JVC4-F1
#
_entry.id   AF-T2JVC4-F1
#
_cell.length_a   1.000
_cell.length_b   1.000
_cell.length_c   1.000
_cell.angle_alpha   90.00
_cell.angle_beta   90.00
_cell.angle_gamma   90.00
#
_symmetry.space_group_name_H-M   'P 1'
#
loop_
_entity.id
_entity.type
_entity.pdbx_description
1 polymer ?
#
loop_
_entity_poly.entity_id
_entity_poly.type
_entity_poly.pdbx_seq_one_letter_code
_entity_poly.pdbx_strand_id
1 'polypeptide(L)'
;MTITKVSPGSQTKFLRPRLWFEKIMASIVLANYILVIFDLSYIPLRDFLIQERITWSIKIGTFEREITLLPIPSRLSQLITQYDIIKGIEPYRDTDQYLRRVEDLNEAVNQLISQQAFTDSNLTETKETQQNIDEILVDLRQRSVEMVEQNPFQIANKTGTLERIKNKMRRHVFDNPESSAKDSFRKFWSAKNFQQNGWRNELDFFDQEIAPLIATNYFRPVGESGEPFDNFGLIDTPFFLLFLTEFLARTWFISRRHAGVSWFDATLWRWYDIFLLIPIFRFLRIIPLTIRLDQAKLIDFKAIKKQSKSRICSRNCPRYYRSCYYSSCGSSSSNY
;
A
#
# COMPACT_ATOMS: atom_id res chain seq x y z
N MET A 1 18.21 66.23 10.06
CA MET A 1 17.44 64.97 9.97
C MET A 1 16.84 64.89 8.57
N THR A 2 17.37 64.02 7.73
CA THR A 2 16.99 63.91 6.32
C THR A 2 16.31 62.56 6.13
N ILE A 3 15.00 62.57 5.89
CA ILE A 3 14.21 61.36 5.67
C ILE A 3 14.47 60.90 4.23
N THR A 4 15.23 59.82 4.07
CA THR A 4 15.40 59.15 2.78
C THR A 4 14.18 58.27 2.51
N LYS A 5 13.50 58.55 1.40
CA LYS A 5 12.42 57.73 0.84
C LYS A 5 12.98 56.34 0.49
N VAL A 6 12.52 55.31 1.19
CA VAL A 6 12.73 53.91 0.79
C VAL A 6 11.95 53.68 -0.50
N SER A 7 12.69 53.43 -1.59
CA SER A 7 12.14 53.05 -2.88
C SER A 7 11.36 51.73 -2.77
N PRO A 8 10.13 51.63 -3.30
CA PRO A 8 9.39 50.37 -3.28
C PRO A 8 10.09 49.38 -4.22
N GLY A 9 10.61 48.30 -3.65
CA GLY A 9 11.30 47.22 -4.35
C GLY A 9 10.50 46.75 -5.57
N SER A 10 11.20 46.67 -6.71
CA SER A 10 10.65 46.20 -7.97
C SER A 10 10.01 44.82 -7.78
N GLN A 11 8.69 44.73 -7.97
CA GLN A 11 8.04 43.44 -8.17
C GLN A 11 8.54 42.88 -9.50
N THR A 12 9.53 41.99 -9.41
CA THR A 12 10.06 41.24 -10.54
C THR A 12 8.92 40.45 -11.16
N LYS A 13 8.50 40.85 -12.37
CA LYS A 13 7.51 40.13 -13.15
C LYS A 13 8.11 38.78 -13.52
N PHE A 14 7.80 37.75 -12.73
CA PHE A 14 8.12 36.37 -13.06
C PHE A 14 7.63 36.08 -14.49
N LEU A 15 8.53 35.59 -15.33
CA LEU A 15 8.22 35.05 -16.64
C LEU A 15 6.96 34.19 -16.51
N ARG A 16 5.92 34.47 -17.31
CA ARG A 16 4.74 33.61 -17.38
C ARG A 16 5.08 32.47 -18.33
N PRO A 17 5.50 31.28 -17.85
CA PRO A 17 5.58 30.10 -18.70
C PRO A 17 4.23 29.87 -19.38
N ARG A 18 4.25 29.27 -20.57
CA ARG A 18 3.00 28.95 -21.25
C ARG A 18 2.20 28.00 -20.34
N LEU A 19 0.98 28.40 -19.98
CA LEU A 19 0.15 27.70 -18.98
C LEU A 19 0.00 26.19 -19.26
N TRP A 20 -0.05 25.79 -20.53
CA TRP A 20 -0.14 24.38 -20.93
C TRP A 20 1.09 23.55 -20.50
N PHE A 21 2.30 24.13 -20.54
CA PHE A 21 3.53 23.46 -20.09
C PHE A 21 3.49 23.21 -18.57
N GLU A 22 3.04 24.19 -17.79
CA GLU A 22 2.89 24.03 -16.34
C GLU A 22 1.87 22.94 -15.99
N LYS A 23 0.79 22.83 -16.77
CA LYS A 23 -0.20 21.74 -16.60
C LYS A 23 0.40 20.36 -16.87
N ILE A 24 1.18 20.21 -17.95
CA ILE A 24 1.85 18.94 -18.24
C ILE A 24 2.84 18.60 -17.13
N MET A 25 3.70 19.54 -16.75
CA MET A 25 4.70 19.31 -15.71
C MET A 25 4.05 18.98 -14.35
N ALA A 26 2.97 19.68 -13.97
CA ALA A 26 2.24 19.37 -12.75
C ALA A 26 1.58 17.98 -12.80
N SER A 27 1.09 17.57 -13.97
CA SER A 27 0.51 16.23 -14.16
C SER A 27 1.57 15.12 -14.06
N ILE A 28 2.77 15.35 -14.61
CA ILE A 28 3.90 14.40 -14.48
C ILE A 28 4.33 14.28 -13.02
N VAL A 29 4.44 15.39 -12.28
CA VAL A 29 4.77 15.37 -10.85
C VAL A 29 3.69 14.66 -10.05
N LEU A 30 2.41 14.84 -10.39
CA LEU A 30 1.30 14.14 -9.76
C LEU A 30 1.38 12.63 -10.00
N ALA A 31 1.62 12.20 -11.25
CA ALA A 31 1.78 10.79 -11.59
C ALA A 31 2.97 10.15 -10.86
N ASN A 32 4.12 10.83 -10.82
CA ASN A 32 5.28 10.38 -10.05
C ASN A 32 4.96 10.27 -8.56
N TYR A 33 4.24 11.23 -7.98
CA TYR A 33 3.88 11.19 -6.56
C TYR A 33 2.91 10.03 -6.25
N ILE A 34 1.92 9.77 -7.11
CA ILE A 34 1.03 8.61 -6.98
C ILE A 34 1.86 7.31 -6.98
N LEU A 35 2.81 7.19 -7.91
CA LEU A 35 3.70 6.04 -7.99
C LEU A 35 4.54 5.87 -6.71
N VAL A 36 5.08 6.96 -6.15
CA VAL A 36 5.82 6.95 -4.89
C VAL A 36 4.95 6.50 -3.72
N ILE A 37 3.72 7.02 -3.61
CA ILE A 37 2.80 6.63 -2.55
C ILE A 37 2.41 5.15 -2.69
N PHE A 38 2.11 4.70 -3.90
CA PHE A 38 1.86 3.30 -4.19
C PHE A 38 3.02 2.43 -3.71
N ASP A 39 4.25 2.76 -4.10
CA ASP A 39 5.47 2.03 -3.73
C ASP A 39 5.69 1.93 -2.22
N LEU A 40 5.48 3.04 -1.49
CA LEU A 40 5.60 3.07 -0.02
C LEU A 40 4.49 2.25 0.66
N SER A 41 3.29 2.24 0.09
CA SER A 41 2.12 1.54 0.62
C SER A 41 2.04 0.07 0.20
N TYR A 42 2.84 -0.37 -0.77
CA TYR A 42 2.71 -1.70 -1.38
C TYR A 42 2.91 -2.83 -0.37
N ILE A 43 4.03 -2.84 0.34
CA ILE A 43 4.38 -3.89 1.31
C ILE A 43 3.31 -4.06 2.41
N PRO A 44 2.86 -2.99 3.10
CA PRO A 44 1.84 -3.13 4.13
C PRO A 44 0.46 -3.52 3.57
N LEU A 45 0.15 -3.19 2.31
CA LEU A 45 -1.13 -3.54 1.67
C LEU A 45 -1.12 -4.91 0.98
N ARG A 46 0.06 -5.46 0.67
CA ARG A 46 0.25 -6.71 -0.06
C ARG A 46 -0.54 -7.88 0.54
N ASP A 47 -0.56 -7.98 1.87
CA ASP A 47 -1.25 -9.07 2.56
C ASP A 47 -2.75 -9.09 2.27
N PHE A 48 -3.38 -7.92 2.14
CA PHE A 48 -4.79 -7.82 1.79
C PHE A 48 -5.05 -8.20 0.34
N LEU A 49 -4.10 -7.88 -0.56
CA LEU A 49 -4.19 -8.28 -1.97
C LEU A 49 -4.14 -9.81 -2.09
N ILE A 50 -3.20 -10.47 -1.41
CA ILE A 50 -3.05 -11.93 -1.45
C ILE A 50 -4.23 -12.65 -0.81
N GLN A 51 -4.72 -12.14 0.31
CA GLN A 51 -5.88 -12.73 0.97
C GLN A 51 -7.20 -12.38 0.28
N GLU A 52 -7.17 -11.54 -0.76
CA GLU A 52 -8.31 -10.99 -1.49
C GLU A 52 -9.39 -10.36 -0.59
N ARG A 53 -9.00 -9.94 0.61
CA ARG A 53 -9.92 -9.43 1.64
C ARG A 53 -9.24 -8.32 2.45
N ILE A 54 -9.95 -7.22 2.61
CA ILE A 54 -9.52 -6.15 3.51
C ILE A 54 -10.01 -6.49 4.92
N THR A 55 -9.09 -6.90 5.80
CA THR A 55 -9.39 -7.21 7.19
C THR A 55 -8.86 -6.11 8.09
N TRP A 56 -9.73 -5.50 8.88
CA TRP A 56 -9.32 -4.56 9.90
C TRP A 56 -9.46 -5.20 11.28
N SER A 57 -8.37 -5.21 12.06
CA SER A 57 -8.37 -5.68 13.43
C SER A 57 -8.50 -4.50 14.39
N ILE A 58 -9.47 -4.60 15.29
CA ILE A 58 -9.63 -3.64 16.40
C ILE A 58 -9.20 -4.34 17.67
N LYS A 59 -8.18 -3.79 18.34
CA LYS A 59 -7.76 -4.23 19.67
C LYS A 59 -8.14 -3.19 20.71
N ILE A 60 -9.05 -3.55 21.62
CA ILE A 60 -9.46 -2.71 22.76
C ILE A 60 -9.27 -3.55 24.02
N GLY A 61 -8.12 -3.39 24.69
CA GLY A 61 -7.75 -4.22 25.84
C GLY A 61 -7.56 -5.69 25.43
N THR A 62 -8.38 -6.58 26.00
CA THR A 62 -8.42 -8.02 25.67
C THR A 62 -9.35 -8.35 24.50
N PHE A 63 -10.13 -7.38 24.03
CA PHE A 63 -11.05 -7.58 22.91
C PHE A 63 -10.29 -7.41 21.59
N GLU A 64 -10.18 -8.51 20.83
CA GLU A 64 -9.68 -8.50 19.46
C GLU A 64 -10.79 -9.01 18.54
N ARG A 65 -11.26 -8.15 17.62
CA ARG A 65 -12.20 -8.54 16.57
C ARG A 65 -11.68 -8.12 15.21
N GLU A 66 -11.83 -9.02 14.25
CA GLU A 66 -11.53 -8.80 12.84
C GLU A 66 -12.83 -8.50 12.10
N ILE A 67 -12.81 -7.44 11.30
CA ILE A 67 -13.92 -7.04 10.45
C ILE A 67 -13.43 -7.08 9.00
N THR A 68 -14.06 -7.92 8.19
CA THR A 68 -13.82 -7.98 6.74
C THR A 68 -14.68 -6.91 6.06
N LEU A 69 -14.05 -5.92 5.43
CA LEU A 69 -14.73 -4.74 4.90
C LEU A 69 -15.12 -4.88 3.42
N LEU A 70 -14.26 -5.50 2.60
CA LEU A 70 -14.45 -5.57 1.16
C LEU A 70 -13.65 -6.73 0.55
N PRO A 71 -14.25 -7.53 -0.36
CA PRO A 71 -13.50 -8.45 -1.22
C PRO A 71 -12.77 -7.69 -2.34
N ILE A 72 -11.56 -8.13 -2.67
CA ILE A 72 -10.74 -7.56 -3.74
C ILE A 72 -10.86 -8.47 -4.97
N PRO A 73 -11.15 -7.94 -6.19
CA PRO A 73 -11.19 -8.77 -7.39
C PRO A 73 -9.84 -9.45 -7.65
N SER A 74 -9.85 -10.76 -7.88
CA SER A 74 -8.64 -11.56 -8.12
C SER A 74 -7.76 -11.03 -9.25
N ARG A 75 -8.34 -10.56 -10.35
CA ARG A 75 -7.60 -9.92 -11.47
C ARG A 75 -6.82 -8.69 -11.03
N LEU A 76 -7.38 -7.88 -10.13
CA LEU A 76 -6.71 -6.69 -9.60
C LEU A 76 -5.58 -7.11 -8.66
N SER A 77 -5.80 -8.11 -7.81
CA SER A 77 -4.77 -8.69 -6.95
C SER A 77 -3.58 -9.17 -7.78
N GLN A 78 -3.82 -10.04 -8.77
CA GLN A 78 -2.79 -10.60 -9.65
C GLN A 78 -2.00 -9.52 -10.41
N LEU A 79 -2.66 -8.48 -10.88
CA LEU A 79 -2.00 -7.38 -11.58
C LEU A 79 -1.09 -6.58 -10.64
N ILE A 80 -1.55 -6.30 -9.43
CA ILE A 80 -0.79 -5.50 -8.47
C ILE A 80 0.36 -6.32 -7.87
N THR A 81 0.16 -7.62 -7.59
CA THR A 81 1.20 -8.49 -7.00
C THR A 81 2.38 -8.75 -7.93
N GLN A 82 2.27 -8.51 -9.24
CA GLN A 82 3.41 -8.51 -10.16
C GLN A 82 4.50 -7.48 -9.77
N TYR A 83 4.12 -6.48 -8.98
CA TYR A 83 5.06 -5.52 -8.41
C TYR A 83 6.03 -6.14 -7.39
N ASP A 84 5.79 -7.37 -6.94
CA ASP A 84 6.73 -8.14 -6.10
C ASP A 84 8.14 -8.19 -6.71
N ILE A 85 8.25 -8.26 -8.04
CA ILE A 85 9.53 -8.26 -8.77
C ILE A 85 10.31 -6.97 -8.49
N ILE A 86 9.64 -5.82 -8.43
CA ILE A 86 10.26 -4.52 -8.16
C ILE A 86 10.73 -4.45 -6.71
N LYS A 87 9.98 -5.05 -5.78
CA LYS A 87 10.32 -5.13 -4.35
C LYS A 87 11.23 -6.31 -3.99
N GLY A 88 11.70 -7.09 -4.97
CA GLY A 88 12.52 -8.30 -4.73
C GLY A 88 11.83 -9.32 -3.84
N ILE A 89 10.49 -9.39 -3.86
CA ILE A 89 9.73 -10.28 -3.00
C ILE A 89 9.62 -11.65 -3.66
N GLU A 90 10.00 -12.68 -2.92
CA GLU A 90 9.94 -14.07 -3.35
C GLU A 90 9.06 -14.88 -2.38
N PRO A 91 8.33 -15.91 -2.86
CA PRO A 91 7.65 -16.85 -1.98
C PRO A 91 8.65 -17.49 -1.01
N TYR A 92 8.28 -17.56 0.27
CA TYR A 92 9.15 -18.22 1.24
C TYR A 92 9.11 -19.73 1.00
N ARG A 93 10.30 -20.33 0.76
CA ARG A 93 10.47 -21.70 0.26
C ARG A 93 9.63 -22.74 1.01
N ASP A 94 9.71 -22.78 2.33
CA ASP A 94 9.07 -23.85 3.11
C ASP A 94 7.54 -23.72 3.12
N THR A 95 7.03 -22.49 3.20
CA THR A 95 5.59 -22.22 3.13
C THR A 95 5.02 -22.41 1.72
N ASP A 96 5.79 -22.11 0.68
CA ASP A 96 5.39 -22.40 -0.71
C ASP A 96 5.33 -23.91 -0.96
N GLN A 97 6.34 -24.66 -0.53
CA GLN A 97 6.34 -26.12 -0.60
C GLN A 97 5.19 -26.74 0.20
N TYR A 98 4.89 -26.18 1.37
CA TYR A 98 3.73 -26.58 2.17
C TYR A 98 2.43 -26.43 1.37
N LEU A 99 2.20 -25.26 0.77
CA LEU A 99 0.97 -24.99 0.01
C LEU A 99 0.85 -25.87 -1.23
N ARG A 100 1.95 -26.10 -1.96
CA ARG A 100 1.98 -27.07 -3.08
C ARG A 100 1.61 -28.48 -2.61
N ARG A 101 2.08 -28.89 -1.44
CA ARG A 101 1.75 -30.22 -0.90
C ARG A 101 0.27 -30.33 -0.51
N VAL A 102 -0.37 -29.23 -0.10
CA VAL A 102 -1.82 -29.17 0.09
C VAL A 102 -2.56 -29.24 -1.26
N GLU A 103 -2.01 -28.62 -2.31
CA GLU A 103 -2.54 -28.74 -3.67
C GLU A 103 -2.49 -30.19 -4.16
N ASP A 104 -1.37 -30.90 -3.98
CA ASP A 104 -1.26 -32.34 -4.26
C ASP A 104 -2.35 -33.16 -3.53
N LEU A 105 -2.64 -32.82 -2.26
CA LEU A 105 -3.71 -33.46 -1.50
C LEU A 105 -5.08 -33.19 -2.11
N ASN A 106 -5.36 -31.94 -2.44
CA ASN A 106 -6.60 -31.51 -3.08
C ASN A 106 -6.82 -32.29 -4.39
N GLU A 107 -5.80 -32.41 -5.22
CA GLU A 107 -5.85 -33.18 -6.47
C GLU A 107 -6.12 -34.67 -6.21
N ALA A 108 -5.36 -35.31 -5.31
CA ALA A 108 -5.52 -36.72 -4.98
C ALA A 108 -6.92 -37.04 -4.41
N VAL A 109 -7.44 -36.16 -3.56
CA VAL A 109 -8.79 -36.30 -2.99
C VAL A 109 -9.86 -36.11 -4.07
N ASN A 110 -9.70 -35.15 -4.98
CA ASN A 110 -10.63 -34.94 -6.08
C ASN A 110 -10.67 -36.15 -7.02
N GLN A 111 -9.51 -36.79 -7.27
CA GLN A 111 -9.43 -38.03 -8.03
C GLN A 111 -10.17 -39.18 -7.31
N LEU A 112 -9.94 -39.36 -6.00
CA LEU A 112 -10.62 -40.38 -5.20
C LEU A 112 -12.14 -40.22 -5.22
N ILE A 113 -12.63 -38.99 -5.02
CA ILE A 113 -14.07 -38.67 -5.04
C ILE A 113 -14.65 -38.93 -6.44
N SER A 114 -13.92 -38.56 -7.49
CA SER A 114 -14.36 -38.79 -8.88
C SER A 114 -14.44 -40.28 -9.21
N GLN A 115 -13.46 -41.08 -8.76
CA GLN A 115 -13.45 -42.54 -8.98
C GLN A 115 -14.58 -43.25 -8.22
N GLN A 116 -14.93 -42.81 -7.01
CA GLN A 116 -16.06 -43.37 -6.27
C GLN A 116 -17.43 -43.05 -6.91
N ALA A 117 -17.52 -42.00 -7.71
CA ALA A 117 -18.76 -41.64 -8.41
C ALA A 117 -19.04 -42.52 -9.65
N PHE A 118 -18.03 -43.25 -10.16
CA PHE A 118 -18.18 -44.19 -11.28
C PHE A 118 -17.97 -45.62 -10.77
N THR A 119 -19.06 -46.39 -10.72
CA THR A 119 -19.22 -47.72 -10.10
C THR A 119 -18.40 -48.89 -10.68
N ASP A 120 -17.30 -48.63 -11.38
CA ASP A 120 -16.41 -49.66 -11.96
C ASP A 120 -15.00 -49.55 -11.34
N SER A 121 -14.90 -49.77 -10.03
CA SER A 121 -13.65 -49.62 -9.27
C SER A 121 -12.66 -50.74 -9.57
N ASN A 122 -11.53 -50.41 -10.22
CA ASN A 122 -10.31 -51.20 -10.14
C ASN A 122 -9.73 -51.07 -8.72
N LEU A 123 -9.95 -52.09 -7.87
CA LEU A 123 -9.57 -52.11 -6.45
C LEU A 123 -8.09 -51.78 -6.17
N THR A 124 -7.21 -51.97 -7.15
CA THR A 124 -5.77 -51.67 -7.04
C THR A 124 -5.49 -50.17 -7.10
N GLU A 125 -6.17 -49.44 -7.98
CA GLU A 125 -5.98 -47.99 -8.22
C GLU A 125 -6.49 -47.15 -7.04
N THR A 126 -7.59 -47.58 -6.42
CA THR A 126 -8.12 -46.95 -5.19
C THR A 126 -7.18 -47.15 -4.00
N LYS A 127 -6.50 -48.30 -3.89
CA LYS A 127 -5.53 -48.55 -2.81
C LYS A 127 -4.28 -47.71 -2.95
N GLU A 128 -3.74 -47.58 -4.17
CA GLU A 128 -2.59 -46.73 -4.46
C GLU A 128 -2.90 -45.25 -4.18
N THR A 129 -4.07 -44.77 -4.63
CA THR A 129 -4.53 -43.39 -4.34
C THR A 129 -4.65 -43.13 -2.85
N GLN A 130 -5.21 -44.08 -2.08
CA GLN A 130 -5.33 -43.95 -0.62
C GLN A 130 -3.96 -43.94 0.07
N GLN A 131 -3.01 -44.76 -0.39
CA GLN A 131 -1.63 -44.77 0.14
C GLN A 131 -0.94 -43.43 -0.12
N ASN A 132 -1.05 -42.88 -1.34
CA ASN A 132 -0.51 -41.56 -1.67
C ASN A 132 -1.12 -40.46 -0.76
N ILE A 133 -2.43 -40.49 -0.53
CA ILE A 133 -3.11 -39.55 0.39
C ILE A 133 -2.54 -39.66 1.81
N ASP A 134 -2.38 -40.88 2.33
CA ASP A 134 -1.84 -41.09 3.68
C ASP A 134 -0.38 -40.58 3.80
N GLU A 135 0.44 -40.75 2.75
CA GLU A 135 1.80 -40.19 2.67
C GLU A 135 1.78 -38.66 2.65
N ILE A 136 0.90 -38.04 1.87
CA ILE A 136 0.70 -36.58 1.84
C ILE A 136 0.32 -36.06 3.24
N LEU A 137 -0.62 -36.73 3.92
CA LEU A 137 -1.06 -36.35 5.26
C LEU A 137 0.05 -36.48 6.31
N VAL A 138 0.92 -37.49 6.21
CA VAL A 138 2.10 -37.62 7.08
C VAL A 138 3.06 -36.44 6.87
N ASP A 139 3.38 -36.11 5.63
CA ASP A 139 4.28 -35.00 5.29
C ASP A 139 3.71 -33.65 5.76
N LEU A 140 2.43 -33.38 5.51
CA LEU A 140 1.77 -32.15 5.96
C LEU A 140 1.74 -32.03 7.49
N ARG A 141 1.56 -33.13 8.24
CA ARG A 141 1.70 -33.11 9.70
C ARG A 141 3.09 -32.69 10.13
N GLN A 142 4.13 -33.27 9.52
CA GLN A 142 5.51 -32.99 9.86
C GLN A 142 5.86 -31.52 9.56
N ARG A 143 5.59 -31.06 8.33
CA ARG A 143 5.83 -29.66 7.92
C ARG A 143 5.04 -28.66 8.75
N SER A 144 3.83 -29.02 9.20
CA SER A 144 3.04 -28.16 10.09
C SER A 144 3.71 -27.98 11.45
N VAL A 145 4.23 -29.07 12.02
CA VAL A 145 4.97 -29.03 13.29
C VAL A 145 6.22 -28.18 13.14
N GLU A 146 6.99 -28.39 12.08
CA GLU A 146 8.20 -27.62 11.75
C GLU A 146 7.88 -26.13 11.58
N MET A 147 6.82 -25.78 10.84
CA MET A 147 6.37 -24.40 10.67
C MET A 147 6.03 -23.74 12.02
N VAL A 148 5.36 -24.46 12.93
CA VAL A 148 5.03 -23.95 14.26
C VAL A 148 6.28 -23.78 15.15
N GLU A 149 7.28 -24.65 14.98
CA GLU A 149 8.52 -24.62 15.77
C GLU A 149 9.51 -23.55 15.30
N GLN A 150 9.76 -23.50 13.98
CA GLN A 150 10.79 -22.65 13.39
C GLN A 150 10.30 -21.22 13.15
N ASN A 151 8.98 -21.00 13.10
CA ASN A 151 8.37 -19.71 12.81
C ASN A 151 8.95 -19.01 11.56
N PRO A 152 8.72 -19.56 10.36
CA PRO A 152 9.25 -18.98 9.11
C PRO A 152 8.71 -17.57 8.82
N PHE A 153 7.65 -17.14 9.51
CA PHE A 153 7.04 -15.82 9.36
C PHE A 153 7.84 -14.71 10.06
N GLN A 154 8.78 -15.07 10.95
CA GLN A 154 9.57 -14.09 11.68
C GLN A 154 10.43 -13.22 10.76
N ILE A 155 11.01 -13.81 9.70
CA ILE A 155 11.88 -13.11 8.76
C ILE A 155 11.15 -11.97 8.03
N ALA A 156 9.87 -12.18 7.71
CA ALA A 156 9.01 -11.16 7.09
C ALA A 156 8.36 -10.21 8.11
N ASN A 157 8.69 -10.32 9.40
CA ASN A 157 8.06 -9.59 10.49
C ASN A 157 6.54 -9.89 10.60
N LYS A 158 6.15 -11.14 10.33
CA LYS A 158 4.75 -11.62 10.26
C LYS A 158 4.41 -12.65 11.34
N THR A 159 5.11 -12.67 12.47
CA THR A 159 4.83 -13.62 13.58
C THR A 159 3.35 -13.59 14.02
N GLY A 160 2.68 -12.44 13.96
CA GLY A 160 1.24 -12.34 14.24
C GLY A 160 0.37 -13.16 13.27
N THR A 161 0.77 -13.31 12.01
CA THR A 161 0.08 -14.17 11.04
C THR A 161 0.17 -15.64 11.46
N LEU A 162 1.33 -16.10 11.92
CA LEU A 162 1.48 -17.45 12.45
C LEU A 162 0.60 -17.68 13.68
N GLU A 163 0.53 -16.73 14.61
CA GLU A 163 -0.37 -16.84 15.76
C GLU A 163 -1.84 -16.88 15.34
N ARG A 164 -2.25 -16.13 14.32
CA ARG A 164 -3.59 -16.21 13.74
C ARG A 164 -3.87 -17.60 13.16
N ILE A 165 -2.94 -18.15 12.39
CA ILE A 165 -3.03 -19.51 11.83
C ILE A 165 -3.19 -20.53 12.96
N LYS A 166 -2.30 -20.50 13.96
CA LYS A 166 -2.36 -21.39 15.14
C LYS A 166 -3.70 -21.30 15.85
N ASN A 167 -4.22 -20.09 16.06
CA ASN A 167 -5.50 -19.87 16.72
C ASN A 167 -6.70 -20.38 15.92
N LYS A 168 -6.71 -20.20 14.58
CA LYS A 168 -7.76 -20.75 13.71
C LYS A 168 -7.77 -22.27 13.76
N MET A 169 -6.59 -22.90 13.70
CA MET A 169 -6.46 -24.36 13.79
C MET A 169 -6.94 -24.91 15.14
N ARG A 170 -6.56 -24.30 16.26
CA ARG A 170 -7.01 -24.70 17.60
C ARG A 170 -8.53 -24.64 17.73
N ARG A 171 -9.14 -23.55 17.26
CA ARG A 171 -10.59 -23.36 17.29
C ARG A 171 -11.31 -24.38 16.42
N HIS A 172 -10.83 -24.62 15.20
CA HIS A 172 -11.47 -25.58 14.28
C HIS A 172 -11.41 -27.02 14.80
N VAL A 173 -10.28 -27.43 15.38
CA VAL A 173 -10.02 -28.85 15.73
C VAL A 173 -10.46 -29.24 17.15
N PHE A 174 -10.40 -28.30 18.09
CA PHE A 174 -10.64 -28.54 19.52
C PHE A 174 -11.69 -27.61 20.14
N ASP A 175 -12.17 -26.59 19.42
CA ASP A 175 -13.03 -25.52 19.95
C ASP A 175 -12.47 -24.86 21.22
N ASN A 176 -11.14 -24.87 21.37
CA ASN A 176 -10.46 -24.37 22.56
C ASN A 176 -9.14 -23.65 22.20
N PRO A 177 -9.03 -22.33 22.45
CA PRO A 177 -7.85 -21.53 22.12
C PRO A 177 -6.59 -21.87 22.94
N GLU A 178 -6.73 -22.53 24.08
CA GLU A 178 -5.59 -22.93 24.93
C GLU A 178 -4.92 -24.24 24.48
N SER A 179 -5.49 -24.91 23.47
CA SER A 179 -4.95 -26.17 22.95
C SER A 179 -3.57 -25.99 22.29
N SER A 180 -2.77 -27.05 22.30
CA SER A 180 -1.48 -27.07 21.60
C SER A 180 -1.68 -26.88 20.09
N ALA A 181 -0.96 -25.91 19.50
CA ALA A 181 -1.01 -25.66 18.07
C ALA A 181 -0.47 -26.85 17.27
N LYS A 182 0.63 -27.45 17.73
CA LYS A 182 1.24 -28.63 17.09
C LYS A 182 0.25 -29.80 17.06
N ASP A 183 -0.45 -30.03 18.16
CA ASP A 183 -1.41 -31.14 18.24
C ASP A 183 -2.68 -30.85 17.42
N SER A 184 -3.06 -29.57 17.29
CA SER A 184 -4.16 -29.15 16.40
C SER A 184 -3.84 -29.49 14.95
N PHE A 185 -2.63 -29.16 14.47
CA PHE A 185 -2.19 -29.53 13.13
C PHE A 185 -2.05 -31.04 12.94
N ARG A 186 -1.51 -31.76 13.93
CA ARG A 186 -1.40 -33.23 13.87
C ARG A 186 -2.75 -33.91 13.75
N LYS A 187 -3.75 -33.44 14.51
CA LYS A 187 -5.11 -33.98 14.46
C LYS A 187 -5.84 -33.57 13.18
N PHE A 188 -5.69 -32.32 12.73
CA PHE A 188 -6.28 -31.84 11.47
C PHE A 188 -5.86 -32.72 10.29
N TRP A 189 -4.55 -32.85 10.05
CA TRP A 189 -3.97 -33.66 8.97
C TRP A 189 -3.96 -35.17 9.26
N SER A 190 -4.97 -35.68 9.97
CA SER A 190 -5.13 -37.12 10.20
C SER A 190 -6.25 -37.69 9.35
N ALA A 191 -6.05 -38.89 8.78
CA ALA A 191 -7.09 -39.57 8.01
C ALA A 191 -8.41 -39.69 8.79
N LYS A 192 -8.33 -39.90 10.11
CA LYS A 192 -9.49 -39.93 11.01
C LYS A 192 -10.31 -38.64 10.98
N ASN A 193 -9.66 -37.46 10.99
CA ASN A 193 -10.35 -36.17 10.95
C ASN A 193 -11.08 -35.98 9.60
N PHE A 194 -10.39 -36.24 8.50
CA PHE A 194 -10.95 -36.14 7.15
C PHE A 194 -12.11 -37.11 6.91
N GLN A 195 -12.04 -38.34 7.45
CA GLN A 195 -13.14 -39.31 7.38
C GLN A 195 -14.35 -38.91 8.21
N GLN A 196 -14.14 -38.30 9.39
CA GLN A 196 -15.22 -37.92 10.31
C GLN A 196 -15.95 -36.65 9.86
N ASN A 197 -15.22 -35.64 9.39
CA ASN A 197 -15.78 -34.32 9.06
C ASN A 197 -16.02 -34.12 7.56
N GLY A 198 -15.56 -35.07 6.73
CA GLY A 198 -15.67 -35.03 5.27
C GLY A 198 -14.46 -34.36 4.63
N TRP A 199 -13.88 -35.03 3.63
CA TRP A 199 -12.66 -34.58 2.97
C TRP A 199 -12.75 -33.17 2.42
N ARG A 200 -13.83 -32.87 1.68
CA ARG A 200 -14.00 -31.58 1.03
C ARG A 200 -14.20 -30.44 2.04
N ASN A 201 -14.92 -30.69 3.13
CA ASN A 201 -15.17 -29.68 4.16
C ASN A 201 -13.87 -29.24 4.84
N GLU A 202 -13.00 -30.18 5.19
CA GLU A 202 -11.71 -29.87 5.84
C GLU A 202 -10.75 -29.15 4.87
N LEU A 203 -10.74 -29.56 3.59
CA LEU A 203 -9.96 -28.86 2.55
C LEU A 203 -10.49 -27.44 2.30
N ASP A 204 -11.80 -27.26 2.19
CA ASP A 204 -12.41 -25.93 2.01
C ASP A 204 -12.11 -25.00 3.18
N PHE A 205 -12.18 -25.51 4.42
CA PHE A 205 -11.76 -24.74 5.59
C PHE A 205 -10.29 -24.30 5.44
N PHE A 206 -9.40 -25.23 5.09
CA PHE A 206 -7.99 -24.91 4.95
C PHE A 206 -7.73 -23.87 3.86
N ASP A 207 -8.30 -24.08 2.67
CA ASP A 207 -8.10 -23.25 1.49
C ASP A 207 -8.65 -21.82 1.66
N GLN A 208 -9.73 -21.66 2.44
CA GLN A 208 -10.35 -20.35 2.67
C GLN A 208 -9.74 -19.61 3.88
N GLU A 209 -9.45 -20.34 4.95
CA GLU A 209 -9.12 -19.72 6.25
C GLU A 209 -7.62 -19.72 6.56
N ILE A 210 -6.87 -20.73 6.10
CA ILE A 210 -5.47 -20.96 6.48
C ILE A 210 -4.51 -20.69 5.32
N ALA A 211 -4.74 -21.28 4.15
CA ALA A 211 -3.87 -21.13 2.99
C ALA A 211 -3.58 -19.66 2.62
N PRO A 212 -4.56 -18.74 2.61
CA PRO A 212 -4.30 -17.34 2.26
C PRO A 212 -3.44 -16.61 3.29
N LEU A 213 -3.45 -17.06 4.56
CA LEU A 213 -2.57 -16.52 5.59
C LEU A 213 -1.13 -17.00 5.39
N ILE A 214 -0.95 -18.29 5.07
CA ILE A 214 0.37 -18.86 4.77
C ILE A 214 0.97 -18.21 3.52
N ALA A 215 0.16 -18.01 2.48
CA ALA A 215 0.56 -17.37 1.21
C ALA A 215 1.06 -15.93 1.38
N THR A 216 0.73 -15.24 2.48
CA THR A 216 1.29 -13.91 2.76
C THR A 216 2.76 -13.94 3.14
N ASN A 217 3.29 -15.10 3.57
CA ASN A 217 4.69 -15.22 3.92
C ASN A 217 5.58 -15.02 2.70
N TYR A 218 6.67 -14.29 2.87
CA TYR A 218 7.61 -14.03 1.79
C TYR A 218 9.02 -13.89 2.32
N PHE A 219 9.98 -14.10 1.43
CA PHE A 219 11.37 -13.78 1.66
C PHE A 219 11.75 -12.57 0.81
N ARG A 220 12.61 -11.71 1.35
CA ARG A 220 13.25 -10.65 0.57
C ARG A 220 14.75 -10.78 0.78
N PRO A 221 15.55 -11.03 -0.29
CA PRO A 221 16.98 -11.10 -0.16
C PRO A 221 17.52 -9.77 0.36
N VAL A 222 18.57 -9.85 1.14
CA VAL A 222 19.29 -8.71 1.71
C VAL A 222 20.64 -8.63 1.03
N GLY A 223 20.96 -7.47 0.47
CA GLY A 223 22.25 -7.25 -0.18
C GLY A 223 23.39 -7.07 0.82
N GLU A 224 24.60 -6.89 0.32
CA GLU A 224 25.80 -6.61 1.14
C GLU A 224 25.65 -5.35 2.01
N SER A 225 24.78 -4.42 1.62
CA SER A 225 24.46 -3.21 2.38
C SER A 225 23.60 -3.45 3.64
N GLY A 226 23.07 -4.66 3.83
CA GLY A 226 22.11 -4.96 4.91
C GLY A 226 20.69 -4.49 4.63
N GLU A 227 20.44 -3.85 3.49
CA GLU A 227 19.10 -3.44 3.06
C GLU A 227 18.48 -4.50 2.14
N PRO A 228 17.16 -4.70 2.21
CA PRO A 228 16.47 -5.58 1.28
C PRO A 228 16.50 -5.02 -0.15
N PHE A 229 16.48 -5.90 -1.14
CA PHE A 229 16.41 -5.47 -2.55
C PHE A 229 15.18 -4.58 -2.80
N ASP A 230 15.40 -3.41 -3.42
CA ASP A 230 14.35 -2.49 -3.88
C ASP A 230 14.78 -1.83 -5.19
N ASN A 231 14.16 -2.26 -6.28
CA ASN A 231 14.46 -1.78 -7.64
C ASN A 231 13.61 -0.57 -8.05
N PHE A 232 12.88 0.06 -7.12
CA PHE A 232 12.07 1.24 -7.41
C PHE A 232 12.87 2.36 -8.09
N GLY A 233 14.15 2.48 -7.76
CA GLY A 233 15.06 3.44 -8.38
C GLY A 233 15.06 3.37 -9.91
N LEU A 234 14.92 2.17 -10.51
CA LEU A 234 14.88 2.02 -11.97
C LEU A 234 13.66 2.71 -12.59
N ILE A 235 12.50 2.63 -11.91
CA ILE A 235 11.26 3.25 -12.38
C ILE A 235 11.27 4.76 -12.12
N ASP A 236 11.90 5.20 -11.03
CA ASP A 236 11.94 6.61 -10.63
C ASP A 236 13.01 7.42 -11.37
N THR A 237 14.09 6.78 -11.83
CA THR A 237 15.19 7.41 -12.57
C THR A 237 14.75 8.26 -13.77
N PRO A 238 13.84 7.83 -14.67
CA PRO A 238 13.38 8.68 -15.77
C PRO A 238 12.69 9.96 -15.29
N PHE A 239 11.93 9.90 -14.19
CA PHE A 239 11.31 11.09 -13.60
C PHE A 239 12.38 12.00 -12.98
N PHE A 240 13.33 11.44 -12.26
CA PHE A 240 14.46 12.18 -11.70
C PHE A 240 15.22 12.93 -12.79
N LEU A 241 15.58 12.27 -13.89
CA LEU A 241 16.28 12.91 -15.02
C LEU A 241 15.45 14.04 -15.63
N LEU A 242 14.15 13.81 -15.85
CA LEU A 242 13.25 14.81 -16.38
C LEU A 242 13.17 16.04 -15.46
N PHE A 243 13.01 15.85 -14.15
CA PHE A 243 12.95 16.94 -13.18
C PHE A 243 14.30 17.65 -13.04
N LEU A 244 15.41 16.90 -13.09
CA LEU A 244 16.75 17.46 -13.03
C LEU A 244 17.01 18.37 -14.24
N THR A 245 16.73 17.90 -15.45
CA THR A 245 16.90 18.70 -16.66
C THR A 245 15.99 19.93 -16.65
N GLU A 246 14.74 19.79 -16.24
CA GLU A 246 13.81 20.93 -16.14
C GLU A 246 14.27 21.97 -15.12
N PHE A 247 14.71 21.52 -13.95
CA PHE A 247 15.21 22.38 -12.89
C PHE A 247 16.48 23.13 -13.34
N LEU A 248 17.44 22.43 -13.94
CA LEU A 248 18.67 23.03 -14.47
C LEU A 248 18.37 24.03 -15.59
N ALA A 249 17.54 23.67 -16.57
CA ALA A 249 17.19 24.54 -17.67
C ALA A 249 16.50 25.83 -17.19
N ARG A 250 15.57 25.72 -16.23
CA ARG A 250 14.86 26.88 -15.66
C ARG A 250 15.78 27.79 -14.85
N THR A 251 16.57 27.23 -13.93
CA THR A 251 17.48 28.03 -13.09
C THR A 251 18.57 28.71 -13.92
N TRP A 252 19.12 28.03 -14.92
CA TRP A 252 20.08 28.59 -15.86
C TRP A 252 19.49 29.76 -16.68
N PHE A 253 18.26 29.59 -17.19
CA PHE A 253 17.59 30.63 -17.94
C PHE A 253 17.24 31.87 -17.11
N ILE A 254 16.87 31.68 -15.83
CA ILE A 254 16.63 32.78 -14.88
C ILE A 254 17.93 33.55 -14.65
N SER A 255 19.03 32.84 -14.36
CA SER A 255 20.34 33.47 -14.13
C SER A 255 20.84 34.25 -15.35
N ARG A 256 20.61 33.75 -16.57
CA ARG A 256 21.00 34.49 -17.79
C ARG A 256 20.15 35.72 -18.10
N ARG A 257 18.90 35.79 -17.62
CA ARG A 257 17.99 36.91 -17.95
C ARG A 257 17.97 38.02 -16.90
N HIS A 258 18.44 37.75 -15.69
CA HIS A 258 18.44 38.72 -14.61
C HIS A 258 19.88 39.14 -14.28
N ALA A 259 20.23 40.39 -14.61
CA ALA A 259 21.52 40.97 -14.24
C ALA A 259 21.66 41.00 -12.71
N GLY A 260 22.75 40.43 -12.19
CA GLY A 260 23.04 40.36 -10.75
C GLY A 260 22.46 39.16 -10.00
N VAL A 261 21.81 38.20 -10.68
CA VAL A 261 21.32 36.96 -10.06
C VAL A 261 22.29 35.81 -10.34
N SER A 262 22.96 35.31 -9.31
CA SER A 262 23.80 34.12 -9.43
C SER A 262 22.92 32.88 -9.67
N TRP A 263 23.49 31.82 -10.23
CA TRP A 263 22.75 30.57 -10.41
C TRP A 263 22.29 29.96 -9.07
N PHE A 264 23.04 30.18 -7.98
CA PHE A 264 22.64 29.77 -6.64
C PHE A 264 21.43 30.55 -6.14
N ASP A 265 21.36 31.86 -6.41
CA ASP A 265 20.18 32.67 -6.07
C ASP A 265 18.95 32.20 -6.84
N ALA A 266 19.11 31.91 -8.14
CA ALA A 266 18.05 31.36 -8.97
C ALA A 266 17.57 29.97 -8.49
N THR A 267 18.49 29.16 -7.98
CA THR A 267 18.20 27.86 -7.35
C THR A 267 17.39 28.05 -6.06
N LEU A 268 17.79 28.99 -5.18
CA LEU A 268 17.08 29.30 -3.95
C LEU A 268 15.66 29.82 -4.18
N TRP A 269 15.42 30.57 -5.27
CA TRP A 269 14.06 30.99 -5.64
C TRP A 269 13.13 29.82 -5.95
N ARG A 270 13.70 28.67 -6.32
CA ARG A 270 12.97 27.42 -6.62
C ARG A 270 13.38 26.31 -5.67
N TRP A 271 13.74 26.63 -4.43
CA TRP A 271 14.18 25.66 -3.43
C TRP A 271 13.24 24.46 -3.29
N TYR A 272 11.93 24.66 -3.45
CA TYR A 272 10.92 23.59 -3.34
C TYR A 272 11.08 22.50 -4.41
N ASP A 273 11.63 22.81 -5.59
CA ASP A 273 11.85 21.82 -6.63
C ASP A 273 12.97 20.84 -6.26
N ILE A 274 13.84 21.18 -5.30
CA ILE A 274 14.90 20.28 -4.83
C ILE A 274 14.32 18.98 -4.26
N PHE A 275 13.13 19.03 -3.65
CA PHE A 275 12.47 17.84 -3.10
C PHE A 275 12.06 16.83 -4.19
N LEU A 276 11.92 17.26 -5.46
CA LEU A 276 11.71 16.33 -6.57
C LEU A 276 12.95 15.46 -6.84
N LEU A 277 14.14 15.96 -6.49
CA LEU A 277 15.42 15.35 -6.80
C LEU A 277 15.95 14.46 -5.67
N ILE A 278 15.34 14.49 -4.48
CA ILE A 278 15.80 13.69 -3.34
C ILE A 278 15.33 12.23 -3.50
N PRO A 279 16.25 11.25 -3.53
CA PRO A 279 15.89 9.83 -3.71
C PRO A 279 15.46 9.14 -2.41
N ILE A 280 15.87 9.66 -1.24
CA ILE A 280 15.64 9.03 0.07
C ILE A 280 14.24 9.40 0.61
N PHE A 281 13.96 10.70 0.75
CA PHE A 281 12.70 11.21 1.30
C PHE A 281 11.67 11.51 0.20
N ARG A 282 11.32 10.49 -0.58
CA ARG A 282 10.46 10.63 -1.77
C ARG A 282 9.06 11.20 -1.45
N PHE A 283 8.57 11.00 -0.22
CA PHE A 283 7.27 11.57 0.21
C PHE A 283 7.27 13.10 0.26
N LEU A 284 8.44 13.76 0.39
CA LEU A 284 8.56 15.23 0.40
C LEU A 284 8.18 15.86 -0.94
N ARG A 285 8.08 15.07 -2.01
CA ARG A 285 7.59 15.51 -3.34
C ARG A 285 6.17 16.09 -3.31
N ILE A 286 5.42 15.88 -2.23
CA ILE A 286 4.14 16.57 -1.99
C ILE A 286 4.30 18.11 -1.99
N ILE A 287 5.43 18.63 -1.50
CA ILE A 287 5.69 20.07 -1.41
C ILE A 287 5.73 20.70 -2.82
N PRO A 288 6.62 20.29 -3.73
CA PRO A 288 6.62 20.82 -5.09
C PRO A 288 5.34 20.48 -5.86
N LEU A 289 4.71 19.32 -5.62
CA LEU A 289 3.45 18.94 -6.25
C LEU A 289 2.35 19.97 -5.97
N THR A 290 2.10 20.30 -4.70
CA THR A 290 1.04 21.25 -4.32
C THR A 290 1.26 22.63 -4.92
N ILE A 291 2.51 23.11 -4.92
CA ILE A 291 2.89 24.39 -5.52
C ILE A 291 2.67 24.37 -7.04
N ARG A 292 3.11 23.31 -7.74
CA ARG A 292 2.96 23.19 -9.19
C ARG A 292 1.50 23.06 -9.62
N LEU A 293 0.65 22.39 -8.83
CA LEU A 293 -0.79 22.31 -9.08
C LEU A 293 -1.49 23.68 -8.98
N ASP A 294 -1.09 24.52 -8.01
CA ASP A 294 -1.57 25.91 -7.89
C ASP A 294 -1.10 26.76 -9.08
N GLN A 295 0.20 26.68 -9.44
CA GLN A 295 0.79 27.41 -10.57
C GLN A 295 0.15 27.02 -11.91
N ALA A 296 -0.17 25.74 -12.09
CA ALA A 296 -0.84 25.21 -13.28
C ALA A 296 -2.34 25.54 -13.34
N LYS A 297 -2.90 26.14 -12.27
CA LYS A 297 -4.34 26.37 -12.08
C LYS A 297 -5.18 25.09 -12.25
N LEU A 298 -4.61 23.95 -11.87
CA LEU A 298 -5.33 22.67 -11.82
C LEU A 298 -6.13 22.56 -10.54
N ILE A 299 -5.61 23.14 -9.44
CA ILE A 299 -6.31 23.29 -8.16
C ILE A 299 -6.12 24.73 -7.68
N ASP A 300 -7.22 25.43 -7.42
CA ASP A 300 -7.17 26.80 -6.87
C ASP A 300 -7.26 26.77 -5.34
N PHE A 301 -6.11 26.76 -4.68
CA PHE A 301 -6.07 26.79 -3.21
C PHE A 301 -6.49 28.16 -2.64
N LYS A 302 -6.45 29.24 -3.43
CA LYS A 302 -6.89 30.58 -2.98
C LYS A 302 -8.40 30.64 -2.84
N ALA A 303 -9.14 29.98 -3.73
CA ALA A 303 -10.59 29.83 -3.61
C ALA A 303 -10.99 29.07 -2.32
N ILE A 304 -10.29 27.97 -2.02
CA ILE A 304 -10.54 27.16 -0.81
C ILE A 304 -10.21 27.95 0.46
N LYS A 305 -9.10 28.69 0.48
CA LYS A 305 -8.71 29.56 1.62
C LYS A 305 -9.71 30.71 1.84
N LYS A 306 -10.26 31.28 0.77
CA LYS A 306 -11.29 32.34 0.83
C LYS A 306 -12.60 31.82 1.42
N GLN A 307 -13.01 30.61 1.06
CA GLN A 307 -14.22 29.98 1.62
C GLN A 307 -14.06 29.65 3.11
N SER A 308 -12.90 29.10 3.53
CA SER A 308 -12.62 28.78 4.94
C SER A 308 -12.64 30.02 5.85
N LYS A 309 -12.05 31.13 5.40
CA LYS A 309 -12.11 32.41 6.14
C LYS A 309 -13.54 32.97 6.24
N SER A 310 -14.35 32.84 5.18
CA SER A 310 -15.73 33.35 5.21
C SER A 310 -16.64 32.57 6.18
N ARG A 311 -16.45 31.25 6.31
CA ARG A 311 -17.22 30.41 7.25
C ARG A 311 -16.88 30.69 8.71
N ILE A 312 -15.61 30.99 9.02
CA ILE A 312 -15.19 31.35 10.39
C ILE A 312 -15.74 32.72 10.80
N CYS A 313 -15.75 33.71 9.90
CA CYS A 313 -16.39 35.01 10.18
C CYS A 313 -17.91 34.92 10.34
N SER A 314 -18.58 33.92 9.76
CA SER A 314 -20.03 33.71 9.95
C SER A 314 -20.39 33.03 11.27
N ARG A 315 -19.46 32.33 11.94
CA ARG A 315 -19.71 31.61 13.20
C ARG A 315 -19.32 32.39 14.47
N ASN A 316 -18.44 33.39 14.35
CA ASN A 316 -17.98 34.22 15.48
C ASN A 316 -18.61 35.62 15.51
N CYS A 317 -19.79 35.80 14.91
CA CYS A 317 -20.59 37.00 15.14
C CYS A 317 -21.49 36.77 16.36
N PRO A 318 -21.18 37.33 17.56
CA PRO A 318 -22.11 37.30 18.67
C PRO A 318 -23.43 37.95 18.24
N ARG A 319 -24.54 37.28 18.54
CA ARG A 319 -25.92 37.64 18.18
C ARG A 319 -26.44 38.93 18.86
N TYR A 320 -25.55 39.72 19.45
CA TYR A 320 -25.84 41.00 20.08
C TYR A 320 -25.10 42.09 19.31
N TYR A 321 -25.70 42.54 18.22
CA TYR A 321 -25.74 43.93 17.74
C TYR A 321 -26.50 43.90 16.41
N ARG A 322 -27.83 43.81 16.52
CA ARG A 322 -28.71 44.38 15.50
C ARG A 322 -28.57 45.89 15.64
N SER A 323 -28.05 46.54 14.61
CA SER A 323 -28.50 47.83 14.05
C SER A 323 -27.32 48.70 13.59
N CYS A 324 -27.53 49.36 12.45
CA CYS A 324 -26.79 50.52 11.91
C CYS A 324 -25.43 50.16 11.24
N TYR A 325 -25.13 50.44 9.97
CA TYR A 325 -25.61 51.45 9.03
C TYR A 325 -25.54 50.93 7.58
N TYR A 326 -26.57 51.24 6.80
CA TYR A 326 -26.51 51.37 5.34
C TYR A 326 -25.64 52.57 4.97
N SER A 327 -25.20 52.62 3.70
CA SER A 327 -24.54 53.73 2.98
C SER A 327 -22.99 53.64 2.99
N SER A 328 -22.28 53.71 1.85
CA SER A 328 -22.57 54.54 0.68
C SER A 328 -22.10 53.90 -0.63
N CYS A 329 -23.04 53.87 -1.58
CA CYS A 329 -22.78 53.82 -3.02
C CYS A 329 -23.05 55.24 -3.55
N GLY A 330 -22.20 55.75 -4.45
CA GLY A 330 -22.61 56.77 -5.42
C GLY A 330 -22.46 58.27 -5.07
N SER A 331 -21.38 58.85 -5.57
CA SER A 331 -21.34 60.02 -6.47
C SER A 331 -22.09 61.34 -6.17
N SER A 332 -21.26 62.40 -6.16
CA SER A 332 -21.39 63.65 -6.94
C SER A 332 -22.07 64.91 -6.37
N SER A 333 -21.31 66.01 -6.55
CA SER A 333 -21.73 67.38 -6.93
C SER A 333 -22.17 68.39 -5.87
N SER A 334 -21.33 69.43 -5.76
CA SER A 334 -21.65 70.86 -5.99
C SER A 334 -22.04 71.76 -4.80
N ASN A 335 -21.22 72.82 -4.70
CA ASN A 335 -21.48 74.22 -4.37
C ASN A 335 -22.12 74.58 -3.01
N TYR A 336 -21.41 75.35 -2.20
CA TYR A 336 -21.46 76.82 -2.21
C TYR A 336 -20.14 77.41 -1.69
#